data_AF-A0A8K1HQZ7-F1
#
_entry.id   AF-A0A8K1HQZ7-F1
#
_cell.length_a   1.000
_cell.length_b   1.000
_cell.length_c   1.000
_cell.angle_alpha   90.00
_cell.angle_beta   90.00
_cell.angle_gamma   90.00
#
_symmetry.space_group_name_H-M   'P 1'
#
loop_
_entity.id
_entity.type
_entity.pdbx_description
1 polymer ?
#
loop_
_entity_poly.entity_id
_entity_poly.type
_entity_poly.pdbx_seq_one_letter_code
_entity_poly.pdbx_strand_id
1 'polypeptide(L)'
;MKRVNLLTLLFAVLIALTPSQALADIGGLTKCSESPAFTKRLNASVKKLEQRAAQYEVDSPPALALKQQVERTQARFDKYSRSELLCGTDGLPHLIADGRWSHAAEFILPGFGFIYISGWIGWVGRKYLRAVSTSANPSESEIIINVPLALKIMTTGYIWPISAWQELISNDLVAVSEEITVSPR
;
A
#
# COMPACT_ATOMS: atom_id res chain seq x y z
N MET A 1 -37.80 -43.50 -22.12
CA MET A 1 -37.09 -42.40 -22.80
C MET A 1 -36.83 -41.30 -21.78
N LYS A 2 -35.60 -41.21 -21.25
CA LYS A 2 -35.25 -40.24 -20.18
C LYS A 2 -35.30 -38.83 -20.76
N ARG A 3 -36.19 -37.99 -20.23
CA ARG A 3 -36.33 -36.57 -20.61
C ARG A 3 -35.05 -35.84 -20.22
N VAL A 4 -34.16 -35.62 -21.18
CA VAL A 4 -32.97 -34.79 -21.01
C VAL A 4 -33.45 -33.36 -20.79
N ASN A 5 -33.11 -32.77 -19.64
CA ASN A 5 -33.62 -31.48 -19.23
C ASN A 5 -32.91 -30.38 -20.03
N LEU A 6 -33.59 -29.81 -21.02
CA LEU A 6 -33.02 -28.87 -22.00
C LEU A 6 -32.31 -27.67 -21.33
N LEU A 7 -32.79 -27.24 -20.14
CA LEU A 7 -32.15 -26.20 -19.34
C LEU A 7 -30.73 -26.57 -18.87
N THR A 8 -30.50 -27.82 -18.45
CA THR A 8 -29.16 -28.25 -18.01
C THR A 8 -28.17 -28.31 -19.17
N LEU A 9 -28.66 -28.61 -20.37
CA LEU A 9 -27.85 -28.67 -21.58
C LEU A 9 -27.51 -27.24 -22.08
N LEU A 10 -28.46 -26.31 -21.99
CA LEU A 10 -28.24 -24.90 -22.29
C LEU A 10 -27.22 -24.26 -21.32
N PHE A 11 -27.31 -24.58 -20.04
CA PHE A 11 -26.39 -24.06 -19.02
C PHE A 11 -24.97 -24.62 -19.19
N ALA A 12 -24.83 -25.91 -19.53
CA ALA A 12 -23.53 -26.51 -19.85
C ALA A 12 -22.89 -25.90 -21.10
N VAL A 13 -23.69 -25.59 -22.12
CA VAL A 13 -23.22 -24.91 -23.35
C VAL A 13 -22.79 -23.47 -23.05
N LEU A 14 -23.50 -22.74 -22.19
CA LEU A 14 -23.11 -21.39 -21.75
C LEU A 14 -21.79 -21.38 -20.96
N ILE A 15 -21.54 -22.39 -20.13
CA ILE A 15 -20.25 -22.54 -19.42
C ILE A 15 -19.13 -22.92 -20.39
N ALA A 16 -19.40 -23.79 -21.37
CA ALA A 16 -18.40 -24.19 -22.37
C ALA A 16 -18.03 -23.07 -23.35
N LEU A 17 -18.92 -22.10 -23.55
CA LEU A 17 -18.73 -20.93 -24.41
C LEU A 17 -18.18 -19.70 -23.67
N THR A 18 -17.85 -19.80 -22.37
CA THR A 18 -17.17 -18.69 -21.71
C THR A 18 -15.79 -18.49 -22.36
N PRO A 19 -15.49 -17.29 -22.90
CA PRO A 19 -14.18 -17.04 -23.46
C PRO A 19 -13.11 -17.25 -22.40
N SER A 20 -12.03 -17.93 -22.76
CA SER A 20 -10.82 -18.02 -21.96
C SER A 20 -10.43 -16.61 -21.52
N GLN A 21 -10.24 -16.37 -20.22
CA GLN A 21 -9.75 -15.08 -19.78
C GLN A 21 -8.40 -14.82 -20.44
N ALA A 22 -8.35 -13.84 -21.33
CA ALA A 22 -7.10 -13.38 -21.91
C ALA A 22 -6.30 -12.71 -20.79
N LEU A 23 -5.29 -13.41 -20.28
CA LEU A 23 -4.21 -12.81 -19.50
C LEU A 23 -3.40 -11.96 -20.48
N ALA A 24 -3.80 -10.69 -20.65
CA ALA A 24 -2.94 -9.75 -21.32
C ALA A 24 -1.70 -9.56 -20.44
N ASP A 25 -0.54 -10.01 -20.92
CA ASP A 25 0.76 -9.69 -20.32
C ASP A 25 0.82 -8.17 -20.12
N ILE A 26 0.79 -7.73 -18.86
CA ILE A 26 0.63 -6.32 -18.51
C ILE A 26 1.87 -5.59 -19.01
N GLY A 27 1.75 -4.78 -20.06
CA GLY A 27 2.86 -4.01 -20.61
C GLY A 27 4.04 -4.86 -21.10
N GLY A 28 3.83 -6.12 -21.48
CA GLY A 28 4.92 -7.03 -21.88
C GLY A 28 5.84 -7.45 -20.73
N LEU A 29 5.38 -7.32 -19.49
CA LEU A 29 6.07 -7.81 -18.29
C LEU A 29 5.73 -9.28 -18.06
N THR A 30 6.69 -10.03 -17.51
CA THR A 30 6.50 -11.45 -17.16
C THR A 30 6.53 -11.64 -15.66
N LYS A 31 6.03 -12.76 -15.13
CA LYS A 31 6.10 -13.00 -13.68
C LYS A 31 7.56 -13.05 -13.21
N CYS A 32 7.87 -12.40 -12.09
CA CYS A 32 9.26 -12.37 -11.59
C CYS A 32 9.84 -13.76 -11.31
N SER A 33 8.99 -14.75 -10.96
CA SER A 33 9.40 -16.16 -10.81
C SER A 33 9.90 -16.81 -12.11
N GLU A 34 9.47 -16.29 -13.27
CA GLU A 34 9.76 -16.82 -14.59
C GLU A 34 10.83 -15.98 -15.33
N SER A 35 11.24 -14.85 -14.76
CA SER A 35 12.20 -13.94 -15.37
C SER A 35 13.65 -14.43 -15.18
N PRO A 36 14.37 -14.82 -16.25
CA PRO A 36 15.77 -15.24 -16.13
C PRO A 36 16.68 -14.07 -15.71
N ALA A 37 16.33 -12.84 -16.09
CA ALA A 37 17.05 -11.64 -15.66
C ALA A 37 16.94 -11.41 -14.14
N PHE A 38 15.78 -11.72 -13.54
CA PHE A 38 15.58 -11.66 -12.09
C PHE A 38 16.44 -12.70 -11.34
N THR A 39 16.46 -13.95 -11.80
CA THR A 39 17.33 -15.00 -11.24
C THR A 39 18.82 -14.65 -11.40
N LYS A 40 19.22 -14.06 -12.54
CA LYS A 40 20.60 -13.58 -12.75
C LYS A 40 20.99 -12.53 -11.71
N ARG A 41 20.08 -11.63 -11.32
CA ARG A 41 20.32 -10.62 -10.27
C ARG A 41 20.45 -11.24 -8.88
N LEU A 42 19.64 -12.24 -8.56
CA LEU A 42 19.77 -13.00 -7.30
C LEU A 42 21.18 -13.62 -7.21
N ASN A 43 21.57 -14.38 -8.23
CA ASN A 43 22.86 -15.08 -8.26
C ASN A 43 24.04 -14.10 -8.20
N ALA A 44 23.97 -12.98 -8.93
CA ALA A 44 25.01 -11.95 -8.89
C ALA A 44 25.11 -11.28 -7.51
N SER A 45 23.98 -11.02 -6.86
CA SER A 45 23.93 -10.38 -5.53
C SER A 45 24.49 -11.29 -4.45
N VAL A 46 24.09 -12.57 -4.46
CA VAL A 46 24.58 -13.59 -3.52
C VAL A 46 26.07 -13.82 -3.73
N LYS A 47 26.51 -14.04 -4.98
CA LYS A 47 27.93 -14.22 -5.31
C LYS A 47 28.80 -13.06 -4.81
N LYS A 48 28.33 -11.80 -4.96
CA LYS A 48 29.06 -10.63 -4.47
C LYS A 48 29.21 -10.61 -2.95
N LEU A 49 28.18 -11.05 -2.22
CA LEU A 49 28.21 -11.14 -0.76
C LEU A 49 29.11 -12.30 -0.29
N GLU A 50 29.03 -13.46 -0.94
CA GLU A 50 29.89 -14.61 -0.65
C GLU A 50 31.36 -14.32 -0.94
N GLN A 51 31.67 -13.62 -2.04
CA GLN A 51 33.03 -13.17 -2.35
C GLN A 51 33.61 -12.26 -1.28
N ARG A 52 32.78 -11.41 -0.66
CA ARG A 52 33.19 -10.58 0.48
C ARG A 52 33.34 -11.41 1.74
N ALA A 53 32.46 -12.38 1.97
CA ALA A 53 32.51 -13.26 3.14
C ALA A 53 33.79 -14.11 3.15
N ALA A 54 34.27 -14.53 1.98
CA ALA A 54 35.51 -15.29 1.82
C ALA A 54 36.78 -14.53 2.24
N GLN A 55 36.71 -13.21 2.42
CA GLN A 55 37.84 -12.39 2.90
C GLN A 55 37.96 -12.39 4.43
N TYR A 56 37.00 -12.98 5.14
CA TYR A 56 36.95 -13.00 6.60
C TYR A 56 37.01 -14.44 7.12
N GLU A 57 37.46 -14.59 8.37
CA GLU A 57 37.42 -15.89 9.05
C GLU A 57 35.97 -16.33 9.32
N VAL A 58 35.73 -17.63 9.25
CA VAL A 58 34.39 -18.26 9.20
C VAL A 58 33.48 -17.87 10.37
N ASP A 59 34.04 -17.56 11.54
CA ASP A 59 33.29 -17.19 12.76
C ASP A 59 33.54 -15.75 13.23
N SER A 60 34.15 -14.93 12.38
CA SER A 60 34.34 -13.52 12.70
C SER A 60 33.00 -12.76 12.64
N PRO A 61 32.80 -11.72 13.48
CA PRO A 61 31.58 -10.91 13.42
C PRO A 61 31.23 -10.36 12.02
N PRO A 62 32.20 -9.94 11.17
CA PRO A 62 31.92 -9.56 9.79
C PRO A 62 31.39 -10.69 8.91
N ALA A 63 31.93 -11.91 9.06
CA ALA A 63 31.46 -13.08 8.30
C ALA A 63 30.02 -13.46 8.66
N LEU A 64 29.68 -13.44 9.96
CA LEU A 64 28.31 -13.67 10.43
C LEU A 64 27.33 -12.63 9.89
N ALA A 65 27.71 -11.35 9.91
CA ALA A 65 26.89 -10.27 9.36
C ALA A 65 26.65 -10.44 7.85
N LEU A 66 27.66 -10.87 7.09
CA LEU A 66 27.55 -11.14 5.66
C LEU A 66 26.66 -12.36 5.37
N LYS A 67 26.77 -13.42 6.18
CA LYS A 67 25.88 -14.58 6.09
C LYS A 67 24.41 -14.18 6.30
N GLN A 68 24.12 -13.37 7.31
CA GLN A 68 22.78 -12.82 7.53
C GLN A 68 22.30 -11.90 6.39
N GLN A 69 23.22 -11.21 5.69
CA GLN A 69 22.87 -10.43 4.50
C GLN A 69 22.52 -11.34 3.31
N VAL A 70 23.22 -12.46 3.14
CA VAL A 70 22.89 -13.47 2.11
C VAL A 70 21.49 -14.04 2.37
N GLU A 71 21.21 -14.47 3.60
CA GLU A 71 19.90 -15.01 4.00
C GLU A 71 18.76 -13.99 3.78
N ARG A 72 18.95 -12.73 4.20
CA ARG A 72 17.98 -11.65 3.92
C ARG A 72 17.80 -11.38 2.44
N THR A 73 18.86 -11.50 1.65
CA THR A 73 18.80 -11.31 0.20
C THR A 73 17.99 -12.42 -0.44
N GLN A 74 18.28 -13.68 -0.14
CA GLN A 74 17.52 -14.83 -0.62
C GLN A 74 16.03 -14.71 -0.23
N ALA A 75 15.75 -14.47 1.06
CA ALA A 75 14.38 -14.31 1.55
C ALA A 75 13.62 -13.16 0.85
N ARG A 76 14.30 -12.06 0.51
CA ARG A 76 13.69 -10.96 -0.26
C ARG A 76 13.35 -11.38 -1.68
N PHE A 77 14.28 -12.01 -2.39
CA PHE A 77 14.04 -12.47 -3.77
C PHE A 77 12.96 -13.57 -3.81
N ASP A 78 12.94 -14.49 -2.84
CA ASP A 78 11.90 -15.51 -2.69
C ASP A 78 10.53 -14.89 -2.43
N LYS A 79 10.47 -13.87 -1.56
CA LYS A 79 9.23 -13.11 -1.29
C LYS A 79 8.70 -12.43 -2.55
N TYR A 80 9.57 -11.85 -3.39
CA TYR A 80 9.16 -11.21 -4.63
C TYR A 80 8.77 -12.22 -5.70
N SER A 81 9.46 -13.35 -5.78
CA SER A 81 9.17 -14.44 -6.71
C SER A 81 7.80 -15.08 -6.44
N ARG A 82 7.48 -15.33 -5.16
CA ARG A 82 6.19 -15.93 -4.76
C ARG A 82 5.00 -14.96 -4.80
N SER A 83 5.26 -13.66 -4.94
CA SER A 83 4.21 -12.65 -5.09
C SER A 83 3.85 -12.47 -6.56
N GLU A 84 2.71 -11.84 -6.83
CA GLU A 84 2.25 -11.54 -8.20
C GLU A 84 3.01 -10.38 -8.86
N LEU A 85 4.24 -10.10 -8.43
CA LEU A 85 5.07 -9.05 -9.01
C LEU A 85 5.50 -9.43 -10.43
N LEU A 86 5.39 -8.45 -11.33
CA LEU A 86 5.81 -8.58 -12.72
C LEU A 86 7.18 -7.94 -12.91
N CYS A 87 8.04 -8.58 -13.69
CA CYS A 87 9.39 -8.14 -13.97
C CYS A 87 9.55 -7.78 -15.45
N GLY A 88 10.31 -6.72 -15.70
CA GLY A 88 10.69 -6.31 -17.06
C GLY A 88 11.90 -7.09 -17.60
N THR A 89 12.36 -6.67 -18.78
CA THR A 89 13.60 -7.17 -19.40
C THR A 89 14.85 -6.83 -18.58
N ASP A 90 14.74 -5.85 -17.68
CA ASP A 90 15.74 -5.47 -16.69
C ASP A 90 15.84 -6.47 -15.52
N GLY A 91 14.87 -7.36 -15.35
CA GLY A 91 14.79 -8.29 -14.22
C GLY A 91 14.49 -7.63 -12.89
N LEU A 92 13.85 -6.45 -12.89
CA LEU A 92 13.41 -5.77 -11.67
C LEU A 92 11.87 -5.88 -11.54
N PRO A 93 11.32 -5.97 -10.32
CA PRO A 93 9.88 -5.91 -10.11
C PRO A 93 9.31 -4.53 -10.42
N HIS A 94 8.26 -4.48 -11.24
CA HIS A 94 7.48 -3.29 -11.60
C HIS A 94 6.11 -3.38 -10.93
N LEU A 95 5.57 -2.23 -10.50
CA LEU A 95 4.28 -2.16 -9.82
C LEU A 95 3.19 -1.70 -10.80
N ILE A 96 2.02 -2.31 -10.70
CA ILE A 96 0.84 -1.98 -11.51
C ILE A 96 -0.14 -1.16 -10.65
N ALA A 97 -0.34 0.10 -11.05
CA ALA A 97 -1.15 1.07 -10.33
C ALA A 97 -2.40 1.54 -11.11
N ASP A 98 -2.91 0.72 -12.03
CA ASP A 98 -4.04 1.07 -12.90
C ASP A 98 -5.43 0.80 -12.28
N GLY A 99 -5.48 0.29 -11.04
CA GLY A 99 -6.72 0.04 -10.31
C GLY A 99 -7.24 -1.40 -10.38
N ARG A 100 -6.54 -2.31 -11.09
CA ARG A 100 -6.95 -3.73 -11.14
C ARG A 100 -6.76 -4.43 -9.80
N TRP A 101 -7.70 -5.31 -9.45
CA TRP A 101 -7.66 -6.04 -8.19
C TRP A 101 -6.62 -7.16 -8.15
N SER A 102 -6.19 -7.69 -9.31
CA SER A 102 -5.15 -8.73 -9.37
C SER A 102 -3.79 -8.27 -8.85
N HIS A 103 -3.51 -6.95 -8.89
CA HIS A 103 -2.30 -6.33 -8.34
C HIS A 103 -2.63 -5.33 -7.21
N ALA A 104 -3.78 -5.49 -6.54
CA ALA A 104 -4.22 -4.54 -5.50
C ALA A 104 -3.20 -4.40 -4.36
N ALA A 105 -2.47 -5.46 -4.03
CA ALA A 105 -1.46 -5.45 -2.97
C ALA A 105 -0.26 -4.54 -3.27
N GLU A 106 -0.05 -4.15 -4.53
CA GLU A 106 1.09 -3.35 -4.95
C GLU A 106 0.87 -1.85 -4.69
N PHE A 107 -0.35 -1.35 -4.91
CA PHE A 107 -0.65 0.08 -4.79
C PHE A 107 -1.95 0.37 -4.04
N ILE A 108 -3.05 -0.33 -4.36
CA ILE A 108 -4.39 -0.03 -3.82
C ILE A 108 -4.46 -0.27 -2.31
N LEU A 109 -4.03 -1.45 -1.84
CA LEU A 109 -4.09 -1.80 -0.42
C LEU A 109 -3.17 -0.91 0.43
N PRO A 110 -1.88 -0.70 0.05
CA PRO A 110 -1.04 0.30 0.72
C PRO A 110 -1.62 1.71 0.65
N GLY A 111 -2.23 2.08 -0.48
CA GLY A 111 -2.87 3.38 -0.69
C GLY A 111 -4.05 3.62 0.25
N PHE A 112 -4.93 2.64 0.44
CA PHE A 112 -6.00 2.73 1.44
C PHE A 112 -5.44 2.87 2.86
N GLY A 113 -4.39 2.10 3.20
CA GLY A 113 -3.71 2.24 4.49
C GLY A 113 -3.15 3.66 4.67
N PHE A 114 -2.50 4.21 3.64
CA PHE A 114 -1.95 5.57 3.67
C PHE A 114 -3.03 6.63 3.85
N ILE A 115 -4.10 6.59 3.05
CA ILE A 115 -5.21 7.55 3.16
C ILE A 115 -5.89 7.45 4.51
N TYR A 116 -6.06 6.23 5.05
CA TYR A 116 -6.65 6.04 6.37
C TYR A 116 -5.78 6.64 7.48
N ILE A 117 -4.46 6.40 7.47
CA ILE A 117 -3.54 6.93 8.49
C ILE A 117 -3.38 8.44 8.36
N SER A 118 -3.12 8.96 7.16
CA SER A 118 -2.97 10.40 6.92
C SER A 118 -4.26 11.17 7.20
N GLY A 119 -5.41 10.60 6.82
CA GLY A 119 -6.73 11.13 7.16
C GLY A 119 -6.98 11.15 8.66
N TRP A 120 -6.59 10.10 9.39
CA TRP A 120 -6.65 10.10 10.87
C TRP A 120 -5.83 11.26 11.43
N ILE A 121 -4.55 11.36 11.07
CA ILE A 121 -3.63 12.40 11.56
C ILE A 121 -4.18 13.80 11.27
N GLY A 122 -4.61 14.05 10.02
CA GLY A 122 -5.19 15.34 9.63
C GLY A 122 -6.48 15.65 10.39
N TRP A 123 -7.34 14.65 10.60
CA TRP A 123 -8.62 14.82 11.28
C TRP A 123 -8.45 15.16 12.76
N VAL A 124 -7.58 14.45 13.47
CA VAL A 124 -7.33 14.72 14.90
C VAL A 124 -6.62 16.05 15.10
N GLY A 125 -5.73 16.44 14.18
CA GLY A 125 -5.10 17.76 14.16
C GLY A 125 -6.12 18.87 13.98
N ARG A 126 -7.00 18.76 12.97
CA ARG A 126 -8.10 19.72 12.75
C ARG A 126 -9.01 19.84 13.97
N LYS A 127 -9.40 18.70 14.54
CA LYS A 127 -10.30 18.67 15.71
C LYS A 127 -9.66 19.27 16.95
N TYR A 128 -8.35 19.07 17.15
CA TYR A 128 -7.59 19.72 18.22
C TYR A 128 -7.56 21.23 18.05
N LEU A 129 -7.19 21.73 16.85
CA LEU A 129 -7.16 23.16 16.55
C LEU A 129 -8.52 23.84 16.78
N ARG A 130 -9.62 23.23 16.31
CA ARG A 130 -10.98 23.75 16.55
C ARG A 130 -11.38 23.75 18.03
N ALA A 131 -10.85 22.83 18.83
CA ALA A 131 -11.15 22.76 20.26
C ALA A 131 -10.39 23.84 21.06
N VAL A 132 -9.14 24.14 20.68
CA VAL A 132 -8.34 25.17 21.35
C VAL A 132 -8.62 26.58 20.83
N SER A 133 -9.17 26.72 19.61
CA SER A 133 -9.52 28.03 19.04
C SER A 133 -10.59 28.80 19.83
N THR A 134 -11.40 28.11 20.63
CA THR A 134 -12.40 28.72 21.51
C THR A 134 -11.87 29.04 22.91
N SER A 135 -10.59 28.78 23.18
CA SER A 135 -9.95 29.12 24.46
C SER A 135 -9.57 30.60 24.52
N ALA A 136 -9.28 31.11 25.72
CA ALA A 136 -8.88 32.51 25.91
C ALA A 136 -7.54 32.85 25.21
N ASN A 137 -6.62 31.88 25.11
CA ASN A 137 -5.33 32.03 24.45
C ASN A 137 -5.00 30.80 23.59
N PRO A 138 -5.50 30.73 22.35
CA PRO A 138 -5.32 29.56 21.48
C PRO A 138 -3.85 29.27 21.18
N SER A 139 -3.05 30.30 20.92
CA SER A 139 -1.63 30.16 20.54
C SER A 139 -0.78 29.54 21.65
N GLU A 140 -1.11 29.78 22.91
CA GLU A 140 -0.43 29.12 24.04
C GLU A 140 -0.72 27.62 24.08
N SER A 141 -1.95 27.22 23.78
CA SER A 141 -2.34 25.79 23.71
C SER A 141 -1.75 25.06 22.50
N GLU A 142 -1.30 25.79 21.48
CA GLU A 142 -0.59 25.23 20.32
C GLU A 142 0.91 25.01 20.61
N ILE A 143 1.53 25.86 21.43
CA ILE A 143 2.93 25.72 21.85
C ILE A 143 3.03 24.71 23.00
N ILE A 144 2.18 24.86 24.01
CA ILE A 144 2.09 24.00 25.19
C ILE A 144 0.87 23.10 25.00
N ILE A 145 1.09 21.97 24.33
CA ILE A 145 0.02 21.02 24.01
C ILE A 145 -0.66 20.54 25.29
N ASN A 146 -1.98 20.76 25.36
CA ASN A 146 -2.83 20.11 26.35
C ASN A 146 -2.90 18.60 26.08
N VAL A 147 -1.96 17.85 26.64
CA VAL A 147 -1.78 16.40 26.42
C VAL A 147 -3.04 15.59 26.75
N PRO A 148 -3.75 15.81 27.87
CA PRO A 148 -5.00 15.09 28.15
C PRO A 148 -6.07 15.27 27.06
N LEU A 149 -6.26 16.51 26.58
CA LEU A 149 -7.21 16.80 25.51
C LEU A 149 -6.76 16.18 24.18
N ALA A 150 -5.47 16.29 23.85
CA ALA A 150 -4.90 15.73 22.63
C ALA A 150 -5.08 14.20 22.59
N LEU A 151 -4.76 13.48 23.67
CA LEU A 151 -4.96 12.03 23.75
C LEU A 151 -6.43 11.63 23.59
N LYS A 152 -7.35 12.40 24.21
CA LYS A 152 -8.79 12.19 24.03
C LYS A 152 -9.23 12.40 22.57
N ILE A 153 -8.72 13.41 21.89
CA ILE A 153 -9.07 13.68 20.49
C ILE A 153 -8.47 12.62 19.57
N MET A 154 -7.21 12.21 19.81
CA MET A 154 -6.51 11.20 19.01
C MET A 154 -7.27 9.86 18.96
N THR A 155 -7.86 9.42 20.07
CA THR A 155 -8.65 8.18 20.12
C THR A 155 -9.98 8.26 19.40
N THR A 156 -10.52 9.46 19.14
CA THR A 156 -11.76 9.63 18.34
C THR A 156 -11.53 9.60 16.83
N GLY A 157 -10.27 9.69 16.38
CA GLY A 157 -9.92 9.80 14.95
C GLY A 157 -10.06 8.53 14.13
N TYR A 158 -10.22 7.35 14.74
CA TYR A 158 -10.32 6.09 14.00
C TYR A 158 -11.56 6.02 13.07
N ILE A 159 -12.63 6.75 13.39
CA ILE A 159 -13.84 6.90 12.56
C ILE A 159 -13.83 8.20 11.76
N TRP A 160 -12.66 8.73 11.42
CA TRP A 160 -12.55 9.97 10.64
C TRP A 160 -13.34 9.95 9.32
N PRO A 161 -13.43 8.86 8.53
CA PRO A 161 -14.16 8.92 7.26
C PRO A 161 -15.65 9.19 7.46
N ILE A 162 -16.25 8.61 8.51
CA ILE A 162 -17.66 8.78 8.84
C ILE A 162 -17.91 10.18 9.38
N SER A 163 -17.09 10.63 10.34
CA SER A 163 -17.24 11.96 10.95
C SER A 163 -16.94 13.09 9.96
N ALA A 164 -15.94 12.94 9.09
CA ALA A 164 -15.66 13.90 8.03
C ALA A 164 -16.82 13.99 7.02
N TRP A 165 -17.42 12.85 6.67
CA TRP A 165 -18.60 12.82 5.80
C TRP A 165 -19.83 13.48 6.45
N GLN A 166 -20.05 13.24 7.74
CA GLN A 166 -21.11 13.91 8.50
C GLN A 166 -20.91 15.42 8.57
N GLU A 167 -19.69 15.89 8.88
CA GLU A 167 -19.36 17.32 8.90
C GLU A 167 -19.42 17.96 7.50
N LEU A 168 -19.17 17.19 6.44
CA LEU A 168 -19.36 17.66 5.06
C LEU A 168 -20.85 17.90 4.76
N ILE A 169 -21.73 16.97 5.15
CA ILE A 169 -23.17 17.11 4.92
C ILE A 169 -23.79 18.18 5.82
N SER A 170 -23.27 18.38 7.04
CA SER A 170 -23.73 19.44 7.94
C SER A 170 -23.18 20.83 7.61
N ASN A 171 -22.32 20.95 6.59
CA ASN A 171 -21.57 22.17 6.25
C ASN A 171 -20.62 22.68 7.36
N ASP A 172 -20.22 21.82 8.30
CA ASP A 172 -19.24 22.16 9.34
C ASP A 172 -17.79 21.90 8.90
N LEU A 173 -17.60 21.24 7.74
CA LEU A 173 -16.28 20.92 7.22
C LEU A 173 -15.62 22.09 6.50
N VAL A 174 -16.39 22.82 5.67
CA VAL A 174 -15.90 23.85 4.75
C VAL A 174 -16.42 25.21 5.19
N ALA A 175 -15.52 26.18 5.41
CA ALA A 175 -15.90 27.55 5.73
C ALA A 175 -16.54 28.25 4.51
N VAL A 176 -17.47 29.16 4.77
CA VAL A 176 -18.17 29.91 3.71
C VAL A 176 -17.25 30.98 3.14
N SER A 177 -17.41 31.34 1.87
CA SER A 177 -16.56 32.32 1.17
C SER A 177 -16.47 33.68 1.86
N GLU A 178 -17.54 34.10 2.53
CA GLU A 178 -17.60 35.40 3.20
C GLU A 178 -16.79 35.42 4.51
N GLU A 179 -16.50 34.26 5.11
CA GLU A 179 -15.71 34.14 6.33
C GLU A 179 -14.20 34.09 6.06
N ILE A 180 -13.81 33.90 4.80
CA ILE A 180 -12.40 33.81 4.39
C ILE A 180 -11.97 35.13 3.77
N THR A 181 -10.98 35.78 4.39
CA THR A 181 -10.42 37.02 3.86
C THR A 181 -9.68 36.75 2.54
N VAL A 182 -10.00 37.53 1.51
CA VAL A 182 -9.35 37.44 0.17
C VAL A 182 -8.66 38.76 -0.17
N SER A 183 -7.54 38.69 -0.87
CA SER A 183 -6.92 39.87 -1.47
C SER A 183 -7.78 40.40 -2.62
N PRO A 184 -7.65 41.69 -2.99
CA PRO A 184 -8.23 42.21 -4.22
C PRO A 184 -7.85 41.30 -5.42
N ARG A 185 -8.83 40.97 -6.25
CA ARG A 185 -8.65 40.14 -7.45
C ARG A 185 -8.31 41.00 -8.67
#